data_AF-A0A679HYY5-F1
#
_entry.id   AF-A0A679HYY5-F1
#
_cell.length_a   1.000
_cell.length_b   1.000
_cell.length_c   1.000
_cell.angle_alpha   90.00
_cell.angle_beta   90.00
_cell.angle_gamma   90.00
#
_symmetry.space_group_name_H-M   'P 1'
#
loop_
_entity.id
_entity.type
_entity.pdbx_description
1 polymer ?
#
loop_
_entity_poly.entity_id
_entity_poly.type
_entity_poly.pdbx_seq_one_letter_code
_entity_poly.pdbx_strand_id
1 'polypeptide(L)'
;MSLDGGSARAVVPACSVEVKDCMKGSIVKVCEVCGGTFECGQYCCWCGQLAVTTEQMDWIEQAFDDCLCPSCLRKIVSGEIGPTAAIMKRT
;
A
#
# COMPACT_ATOMS: atom_id res chain seq x y z
N MET A 1 24.77 18.97 31.65
CA MET A 1 23.63 18.07 31.94
C MET A 1 22.37 18.89 31.64
N SER A 2 21.41 18.53 30.80
CA SER A 2 20.87 17.20 30.48
C SER A 2 20.33 17.16 29.05
N LEU A 3 20.32 15.95 28.50
CA LEU A 3 19.71 15.56 27.23
C LEU A 3 18.39 14.87 27.57
N ASP A 4 17.26 15.42 27.15
CA ASP A 4 15.97 14.74 27.17
C ASP A 4 15.34 15.01 25.78
N GLY A 5 15.25 14.09 24.82
CA GLY A 5 15.08 12.65 24.94
C GLY A 5 13.60 12.29 24.95
N GLY A 6 12.92 12.46 23.80
CA GLY A 6 11.48 12.23 23.67
C GLY A 6 11.10 11.72 22.29
N SER A 7 11.41 10.45 22.02
CA SER A 7 11.03 9.68 20.84
C SER A 7 9.50 9.51 20.79
N ALA A 8 8.82 10.39 20.03
CA ALA A 8 7.43 10.18 19.66
C ALA A 8 7.41 9.31 18.40
N ARG A 9 7.18 8.01 18.66
CA ARG A 9 6.77 6.93 17.75
C ARG A 9 6.36 7.42 16.35
N ALA A 10 7.14 7.02 15.35
CA ALA A 10 6.75 7.04 13.96
C ALA A 10 5.59 6.06 13.73
N VAL A 11 4.37 6.48 14.07
CA VAL A 11 3.22 6.09 13.26
C VAL A 11 3.42 6.87 11.97
N VAL A 12 3.78 6.17 10.90
CA VAL A 12 3.84 6.74 9.56
C VAL A 12 2.56 7.55 9.34
N PRO A 13 2.61 8.89 9.37
CA PRO A 13 1.51 9.62 8.79
C PRO A 13 1.71 9.38 7.31
N ALA A 14 0.85 8.52 6.75
CA ALA A 14 0.57 8.49 5.32
C ALA A 14 0.76 9.91 4.78
N CYS A 15 1.86 10.14 4.05
CA CYS A 15 2.25 11.41 3.43
C CYS A 15 1.68 12.68 4.10
N SER A 16 2.52 13.53 4.71
CA SER A 16 2.13 14.91 5.13
C SER A 16 1.69 15.85 3.98
N VAL A 17 1.24 15.31 2.86
CA VAL A 17 0.57 16.00 1.77
C VAL A 17 -0.87 16.23 2.22
N GLU A 18 -1.24 17.49 2.44
CA GLU A 18 -2.63 17.86 2.60
C GLU A 18 -3.45 17.25 1.46
N VAL A 19 -4.60 16.64 1.76
CA VAL A 19 -5.42 15.86 0.80
C VAL A 19 -5.87 16.65 -0.45
N LYS A 20 -5.59 17.96 -0.49
CA LYS A 20 -5.90 18.92 -1.55
C LYS A 20 -4.99 18.80 -2.79
N ASP A 21 -3.81 18.20 -2.68
CA ASP A 21 -2.85 18.14 -3.78
C ASP A 21 -2.88 16.82 -4.58
N CYS A 22 -3.73 15.86 -4.18
CA CYS A 22 -3.90 14.57 -4.87
C CYS A 22 -4.63 14.65 -6.24
N MET A 23 -5.06 15.83 -6.67
CA MET A 23 -5.91 15.99 -7.86
C MET A 23 -5.13 16.07 -9.19
N LYS A 24 -3.80 15.94 -9.19
CA LYS A 24 -3.00 16.08 -10.42
C LYS A 24 -2.16 14.84 -10.75
N GLY A 25 -2.82 13.76 -11.17
CA GLY A 25 -2.15 12.67 -11.88
C GLY A 25 -2.51 11.26 -11.43
N SER A 26 -3.79 10.90 -11.39
CA SER A 26 -4.14 9.48 -11.42
C SER A 26 -3.76 8.91 -12.80
N ILE A 27 -3.08 7.77 -12.81
CA ILE A 27 -2.83 7.01 -14.05
C ILE A 27 -3.60 5.70 -14.00
N VAL A 28 -4.08 5.28 -15.16
CA VAL A 28 -4.75 3.99 -15.30
C VAL A 28 -3.68 2.90 -15.41
N LYS A 29 -3.69 1.95 -14.46
CA LYS A 29 -2.81 0.76 -14.47
C LYS A 29 -3.64 -0.51 -14.42
N VAL A 30 -2.98 -1.64 -14.70
CA VAL A 30 -3.58 -2.97 -14.59
C VAL A 30 -3.06 -3.63 -13.33
N CYS A 31 -3.96 -4.13 -12.49
CA CYS A 31 -3.58 -4.81 -11.26
C CYS A 31 -2.97 -6.17 -11.56
N GLU A 32 -1.77 -6.43 -11.04
CA GLU A 32 -1.08 -7.70 -11.27
C GLU A 32 -1.76 -8.91 -10.59
N VAL A 33 -2.48 -8.68 -9.49
CA VAL A 33 -3.22 -9.73 -8.78
C VAL A 33 -4.49 -10.18 -9.51
N CYS A 34 -5.30 -9.24 -10.00
CA CYS A 34 -6.63 -9.55 -10.55
C CYS A 34 -6.79 -9.25 -12.04
N GLY A 35 -5.81 -8.62 -12.68
CA GLY A 35 -5.88 -8.15 -14.07
C GLY A 35 -6.84 -6.97 -14.29
N GLY A 36 -7.47 -6.46 -13.22
CA GLY A 36 -8.43 -5.36 -13.31
C GLY A 36 -7.74 -4.01 -13.54
N THR A 37 -8.31 -3.20 -14.41
CA THR A 37 -7.84 -1.82 -14.62
C THR A 37 -8.29 -0.93 -13.46
N PHE A 38 -7.40 -0.07 -12.96
CA PHE A 38 -7.69 0.81 -11.84
C PHE A 38 -6.92 2.13 -11.95
N GLU A 39 -7.41 3.14 -11.23
CA GLU A 39 -6.72 4.43 -11.10
C GLU A 39 -5.70 4.38 -9.96
N CYS A 40 -4.43 4.45 -10.32
CA CYS A 40 -3.31 4.59 -9.40
C CYS A 40 -3.13 6.08 -9.07
N GLY A 41 -3.28 6.44 -7.80
CA GLY A 41 -3.11 7.82 -7.32
C GLY A 41 -1.66 8.33 -7.28
N GLN A 42 -0.68 7.54 -7.72
CA GLN A 42 0.75 7.88 -7.72
C GLN A 42 1.23 8.39 -6.35
N TYR A 43 1.45 9.70 -6.20
CA TYR A 43 1.82 10.34 -4.94
C TYR A 43 0.75 10.21 -3.85
N CYS A 44 -0.50 9.96 -4.24
CA CYS A 44 -1.60 9.60 -3.35
C CYS A 44 -2.08 8.16 -3.62
N CYS A 45 -1.13 7.23 -3.77
CA CYS A 45 -1.46 5.83 -3.98
C CYS A 45 -2.21 5.23 -2.78
N TRP A 46 -3.11 4.30 -3.08
CA TRP A 46 -3.88 3.55 -2.09
C TRP A 46 -3.01 2.78 -1.11
N CYS A 47 -1.80 2.36 -1.49
CA CYS A 47 -0.86 1.70 -0.57
C CYS A 47 -0.45 2.61 0.61
N GLY A 48 -0.38 3.92 0.39
CA GLY A 48 -0.09 4.90 1.43
C GLY A 48 -1.32 5.29 2.24
N GLN A 49 -2.54 5.07 1.72
CA GLN A 49 -3.79 5.41 2.41
C GLN A 49 -4.36 4.25 3.23
N LEU A 50 -4.08 3.01 2.81
CA LEU A 50 -4.49 1.81 3.50
C LEU A 50 -3.46 1.47 4.58
N ALA A 51 -3.92 0.92 5.70
CA ALA A 51 -3.05 0.47 6.79
C ALA A 51 -2.33 -0.84 6.44
N VAL A 52 -1.56 -0.83 5.35
CA VAL A 52 -0.69 -1.93 4.93
C VAL A 52 0.52 -1.92 5.86
N THR A 53 0.76 -3.04 6.54
CA THR A 53 1.92 -3.21 7.42
C THR A 53 3.21 -3.31 6.62
N THR A 54 4.36 -3.05 7.27
CA THR A 54 5.68 -3.21 6.64
C THR A 54 5.87 -4.61 6.07
N GLU A 55 5.50 -5.67 6.82
CA GLU A 55 5.61 -7.06 6.36
C GLU A 55 4.76 -7.35 5.11
N GLN A 56 3.56 -6.75 5.04
CA GLN A 56 2.71 -6.86 3.84
C GLN A 56 3.29 -6.08 2.65
N MET A 57 3.90 -4.91 2.89
CA MET A 57 4.58 -4.14 1.84
C MET A 57 5.81 -4.89 1.30
N ASP A 58 6.67 -5.39 2.18
CA ASP A 58 7.83 -6.23 1.82
C ASP A 58 7.39 -7.44 0.97
N TRP A 59 6.27 -8.07 1.35
CA TRP A 59 5.72 -9.17 0.57
C TRP A 59 5.19 -8.73 -0.80
N ILE A 60 4.47 -7.60 -0.88
CA ILE A 60 3.99 -7.04 -2.15
C ILE A 60 5.16 -6.75 -3.10
N GLU A 61 6.22 -6.10 -2.61
CA GLU A 61 7.41 -5.74 -3.40
C GLU A 61 8.19 -6.98 -3.88
N GLN A 62 8.14 -8.09 -3.14
CA GLN A 62 8.75 -9.35 -3.56
C GLN A 62 7.86 -10.18 -4.49
N ALA A 63 6.54 -10.02 -4.40
CA ALA A 63 5.57 -10.86 -5.10
C ALA A 63 5.08 -10.28 -6.42
N PHE A 64 5.15 -8.95 -6.61
CA PHE A 64 4.61 -8.26 -7.78
C PHE A 64 5.57 -7.16 -8.26
N ASP A 65 5.71 -7.04 -9.59
CA ASP A 65 6.57 -6.02 -10.21
C ASP A 65 5.83 -4.69 -10.46
N ASP A 66 4.49 -4.70 -10.52
CA ASP A 66 3.64 -3.52 -10.73
C ASP A 66 2.61 -3.30 -9.60
N CYS A 67 1.74 -2.31 -9.76
CA CYS A 67 0.86 -1.80 -8.74
C CYS A 67 -0.39 -2.67 -8.54
N LEU A 68 -0.87 -2.71 -7.30
CA LEU A 68 -2.11 -3.39 -6.92
C LEU A 68 -3.27 -2.40 -6.79
N CYS A 69 -4.46 -2.84 -7.20
CA CYS A 69 -5.67 -2.04 -7.05
C CYS A 69 -6.12 -1.96 -5.57
N PRO A 70 -6.91 -0.95 -5.17
CA PRO A 70 -7.35 -0.78 -3.78
C PRO A 70 -8.14 -1.98 -3.24
N SER A 71 -8.85 -2.70 -4.11
CA SER A 71 -9.59 -3.90 -3.70
C SER A 71 -8.66 -5.06 -3.35
N CYS A 72 -7.59 -5.28 -4.12
CA CYS A 72 -6.58 -6.30 -3.81
C CYS A 72 -5.76 -5.91 -2.57
N LEU A 73 -5.40 -4.64 -2.44
CA LEU A 73 -4.72 -4.13 -1.24
C LEU A 73 -5.58 -4.30 0.02
N ARG A 74 -6.90 -4.04 -0.04
CA ARG A 74 -7.80 -4.32 1.09
C ARG A 74 -7.82 -5.79 1.48
N LYS A 75 -7.85 -6.71 0.51
CA LYS A 75 -7.74 -8.15 0.79
C LYS A 75 -6.44 -8.49 1.50
N ILE A 76 -5.35 -7.80 1.15
CA ILE A 76 -4.06 -7.97 1.83
C ILE A 76 -4.13 -7.50 3.27
N VAL A 77 -4.64 -6.29 3.50
CA VAL A 77 -4.86 -5.74 4.85
C VAL A 77 -5.79 -6.64 5.67
N SER A 78 -6.82 -7.22 5.06
CA SER A 78 -7.76 -8.15 5.69
C SER A 78 -7.20 -9.56 5.88
N GLY A 79 -6.00 -9.87 5.37
CA GLY A 79 -5.38 -11.19 5.48
C GLY A 79 -5.96 -12.27 4.58
N GLU A 80 -6.78 -11.90 3.59
CA GLU A 80 -7.31 -12.83 2.58
C GLU A 80 -6.25 -13.22 1.55
N ILE A 81 -5.25 -12.36 1.34
CA ILE A 81 -4.12 -12.52 0.40
C ILE A 81 -2.87 -12.01 1.13
N GLY A 82 -1.70 -12.66 1.05
CA GLY A 82 -0.52 -12.19 1.76
C GLY A 82 0.49 -13.28 2.11
N PRO A 83 1.57 -12.93 2.85
CA PRO A 83 2.67 -13.83 3.15
C PRO A 83 2.26 -15.06 3.97
N THR A 84 1.20 -14.95 4.77
CA THR A 84 0.59 -16.03 5.55
C THR A 84 -0.61 -16.68 4.86
N ALA A 85 -1.15 -16.08 3.79
CA ALA A 85 -2.22 -16.66 2.99
C ALA A 85 -1.59 -17.58 1.93
N ALA A 86 -1.25 -18.79 2.36
CA ALA A 86 -0.76 -19.83 1.45
C ALA A 86 -1.71 -20.02 0.24
N ILE A 87 -1.21 -19.67 -0.94
CA ILE A 87 -1.49 -20.22 -2.28
C ILE A 87 -2.95 -20.55 -2.61
N MET A 88 -3.60 -19.73 -3.45
CA MET A 88 -4.70 -20.13 -4.36
C MET A 88 -4.78 -19.08 -5.50
N LYS A 89 -4.61 -19.28 -6.82
CA LYS A 89 -4.51 -20.42 -7.74
C LYS A 89 -3.91 -19.87 -9.06
N ARG A 90 -2.90 -20.53 -9.64
CA ARG A 90 -2.62 -20.43 -11.10
C ARG A 90 -3.32 -21.63 -11.75
N THR A 91 -4.38 -21.39 -12.49
CA THR A 91 -4.95 -22.34 -13.44
C THR A 91 -4.81 -21.74 -14.83
#